data_AF-A0A6P7GE86-F1
#
_entry.id   AF-A0A6P7GE86-F1
#
_cell.length_a   1.000
_cell.length_b   1.000
_cell.length_c   1.000
_cell.angle_alpha   90.00
_cell.angle_beta   90.00
_cell.angle_gamma   90.00
#
_symmetry.space_group_name_H-M   'P 1'
#
loop_
_entity.id
_entity.type
_entity.pdbx_description
1 polymer ?
#
loop_
_entity_poly.entity_id
_entity_poly.type
_entity_poly.pdbx_seq_one_letter_code
_entity_poly.pdbx_strand_id
1 'polypeptide(L)'
;MSKDTQNMALDMSGSDITMEVVLKNIYTSCDPNNLNSVPTSELIEFIRPYMLEDLSALDNLKRMLDPENTNIPVPGEKFYNVMNEWTQKIASHTDKDDGLFNETPR
;
A
#
# COMPACT_ATOMS: atom_id res chain seq x y z
N MET A 1 7.01 -50.98 -16.32
CA MET A 1 7.64 -50.35 -15.14
C MET A 1 7.74 -48.86 -15.42
N SER A 2 6.71 -48.13 -15.00
CA SER A 2 6.60 -46.68 -15.15
C SER A 2 7.65 -46.00 -14.28
N LYS A 3 8.37 -45.04 -14.87
CA LYS A 3 9.17 -44.08 -14.12
C LYS A 3 8.28 -42.89 -13.84
N ASP A 4 7.61 -42.95 -12.70
CA ASP A 4 7.08 -41.78 -12.02
C ASP A 4 8.22 -40.83 -11.64
N THR A 5 7.84 -39.59 -11.32
CA THR A 5 8.67 -38.53 -10.76
C THR A 5 9.41 -37.67 -11.80
N GLN A 6 8.63 -36.98 -12.64
CA GLN A 6 9.02 -35.63 -13.04
C GLN A 6 8.61 -34.69 -11.91
N ASN A 7 9.58 -34.37 -11.05
CA ASN A 7 9.52 -33.25 -10.13
C ASN A 7 9.27 -31.98 -10.94
N MET A 8 8.03 -31.48 -10.90
CA MET A 8 7.74 -30.08 -11.17
C MET A 8 8.41 -29.27 -10.05
N ALA A 9 9.69 -28.98 -10.24
CA ALA A 9 10.27 -27.78 -9.65
C ALA A 9 9.50 -26.62 -10.28
N LEU A 10 8.48 -26.13 -9.56
CA LEU A 10 7.98 -24.79 -9.78
C LEU A 10 9.19 -23.88 -9.59
N ASP A 11 9.68 -23.41 -10.73
CA ASP A 11 10.62 -22.32 -10.88
C ASP A 11 10.12 -21.15 -10.03
N MET A 12 10.59 -21.08 -8.79
CA MET A 12 10.59 -19.88 -7.97
C MET A 12 11.65 -18.94 -8.57
N SER A 13 11.45 -18.56 -9.84
CA SER A 13 12.18 -17.47 -10.45
C SER A 13 11.86 -16.25 -9.60
N GLY A 14 12.88 -15.63 -9.01
CA GLY A 14 12.75 -14.47 -8.13
C GLY A 14 11.72 -13.50 -8.67
N SER A 15 10.52 -13.51 -8.06
CA SER A 15 9.49 -12.58 -8.41
C SER A 15 9.97 -11.24 -7.88
N ASP A 16 10.42 -10.36 -8.76
CA ASP A 16 10.51 -8.94 -8.45
C ASP A 16 9.16 -8.54 -7.85
N ILE A 17 9.13 -8.35 -6.53
CA ILE A 17 7.94 -7.90 -5.83
C ILE A 17 7.74 -6.46 -6.28
N THR A 18 6.91 -6.28 -7.31
CA THR A 18 6.59 -4.95 -7.80
C THR A 18 5.60 -4.29 -6.85
N MET A 19 5.62 -2.95 -6.84
CA MET A 19 4.64 -2.17 -6.08
C MET A 19 3.20 -2.55 -6.46
N GLU A 20 2.95 -2.86 -7.73
CA GLU A 20 1.66 -3.34 -8.23
C GLU A 20 1.22 -4.64 -7.54
N VAL A 21 2.12 -5.61 -7.41
CA VAL A 21 1.83 -6.89 -6.72
C VAL A 21 1.52 -6.64 -5.24
N VAL A 22 2.26 -5.76 -4.58
CA VAL A 22 2.01 -5.40 -3.17
C VAL A 22 0.62 -4.78 -3.01
N LEU A 23 0.30 -3.76 -3.81
CA LEU A 23 -1.01 -3.09 -3.75
C LEU A 23 -2.15 -4.06 -4.03
N LYS A 24 -1.98 -4.96 -5.00
CA LYS A 24 -2.97 -5.99 -5.31
C LYS A 24 -3.20 -6.94 -4.14
N ASN A 25 -2.12 -7.37 -3.49
CA ASN A 25 -2.21 -8.26 -2.33
C ASN A 25 -2.89 -7.57 -1.14
N ILE A 26 -2.63 -6.28 -0.92
CA ILE A 26 -3.32 -5.49 0.10
C ILE A 26 -4.82 -5.44 -0.21
N TYR A 27 -5.21 -5.03 -1.42
CA TYR A 27 -6.62 -4.88 -1.76
C TYR A 27 -7.39 -6.21 -1.68
N THR A 28 -6.82 -7.28 -2.24
CA THR A 28 -7.45 -8.62 -2.21
C THR A 28 -7.53 -9.21 -0.81
N SER A 29 -6.64 -8.83 0.11
CA SER A 29 -6.75 -9.21 1.53
C SER A 29 -7.96 -8.56 2.21
N CYS A 30 -8.39 -7.39 1.74
CA CYS A 30 -9.60 -6.71 2.20
C CYS A 30 -10.85 -7.07 1.38
N ASP A 31 -10.70 -7.77 0.24
CA ASP A 31 -11.81 -8.20 -0.63
C ASP A 31 -11.84 -9.72 -0.82
N PRO A 32 -12.06 -10.52 0.25
CA PRO A 32 -12.01 -11.98 0.18
C PRO A 32 -13.08 -12.59 -0.74
N ASN A 33 -14.15 -11.83 -1.00
CA ASN A 33 -15.26 -12.26 -1.85
C ASN A 33 -15.13 -11.74 -3.29
N ASN A 34 -14.05 -11.01 -3.61
CA ASN A 34 -13.80 -10.43 -4.93
C ASN A 34 -14.99 -9.60 -5.45
N LEU A 35 -15.59 -8.80 -4.58
CA LEU A 35 -16.70 -7.90 -4.89
C LEU A 35 -16.25 -6.62 -5.58
N ASN A 36 -14.92 -6.37 -5.63
CA ASN A 36 -14.31 -5.15 -6.12
C ASN A 36 -14.89 -3.90 -5.45
N SER A 37 -15.14 -4.01 -4.15
CA SER A 37 -15.81 -2.98 -3.35
C SER A 37 -15.51 -3.20 -1.87
N VAL A 38 -14.55 -2.44 -1.34
CA VAL A 38 -14.10 -2.56 0.06
C VAL A 38 -14.41 -1.28 0.81
N PRO A 39 -15.07 -1.32 2.00
CA PRO A 39 -15.26 -0.14 2.83
C PRO A 39 -13.94 0.56 3.16
N THR A 40 -13.93 1.89 3.15
CA THR A 40 -12.73 2.67 3.46
C THR A 40 -12.15 2.32 4.83
N SER A 41 -12.99 2.03 5.83
CA SER A 41 -12.55 1.61 7.16
C SER A 41 -11.70 0.34 7.14
N GLU A 42 -12.08 -0.66 6.35
CA GLU A 42 -11.37 -1.94 6.27
C GLU A 42 -10.00 -1.77 5.62
N LEU A 43 -9.90 -0.94 4.58
CA LEU A 43 -8.62 -0.59 3.96
C LEU A 43 -7.68 0.11 4.96
N ILE A 44 -8.21 1.09 5.70
CA ILE A 44 -7.41 1.86 6.67
C ILE A 44 -7.02 1.00 7.88
N GLU A 45 -7.91 0.15 8.38
CA GLU A 45 -7.62 -0.78 9.48
C GLU A 45 -6.54 -1.80 9.09
N PHE A 46 -6.56 -2.29 7.84
CA PHE A 46 -5.53 -3.19 7.34
C PHE A 46 -4.15 -2.51 7.26
N ILE A 47 -4.10 -1.24 6.84
CA ILE A 47 -2.84 -0.50 6.64
C ILE A 47 -2.29 0.06 7.96
N ARG A 48 -3.16 0.39 8.93
CA ARG A 48 -2.80 1.02 10.22
C ARG A 48 -1.59 0.38 10.94
N PRO A 49 -1.47 -0.96 11.06
CA PRO A 49 -0.35 -1.58 11.78
C PRO A 49 1.02 -1.27 11.17
N TYR A 50 1.08 -0.87 9.90
CA TYR A 50 2.31 -0.55 9.18
C TYR A 50 2.66 0.94 9.23
N MET A 51 1.79 1.78 9.80
CA MET A 51 1.89 3.25 9.82
C MET A 51 1.89 3.81 11.26
N LEU A 52 2.32 3.00 12.24
CA LEU A 52 2.26 3.38 13.66
C LEU A 52 3.13 4.62 13.99
N GLU A 53 4.18 4.85 13.22
CA GLU A 53 5.08 6.00 13.38
C GLU A 53 4.56 7.26 12.70
N ASP A 54 3.65 7.13 11.73
CA ASP A 54 3.07 8.25 10.99
C ASP A 54 1.57 8.07 10.75
N LEU A 55 0.80 8.27 11.83
CA LEU A 55 -0.67 8.28 11.75
C LEU A 55 -1.21 9.43 10.89
N SER A 56 -0.42 10.48 10.68
CA SER A 56 -0.83 11.62 9.85
C SER A 56 -0.87 11.27 8.37
N ALA A 57 0.07 10.43 7.91
CA ALA A 57 0.06 9.85 6.57
C ALA A 57 -1.14 8.93 6.36
N LEU A 58 -1.51 8.15 7.38
CA LEU A 58 -2.70 7.29 7.34
C LEU A 58 -4.01 8.11 7.27
N ASP A 59 -4.10 9.20 8.04
CA ASP A 59 -5.24 10.13 7.96
C ASP A 59 -5.31 10.83 6.59
N ASN A 60 -4.16 11.14 5.98
CA ASN A 60 -4.10 11.65 4.63
C ASN A 60 -4.64 10.63 3.61
N LEU A 61 -4.20 9.38 3.68
CA LEU A 61 -4.72 8.30 2.84
C LEU A 61 -6.23 8.14 2.98
N LYS A 62 -6.73 8.15 4.22
CA LYS A 62 -8.17 8.09 4.50
C LYS A 62 -8.94 9.21 3.81
N ARG A 63 -8.46 10.45 3.90
CA ARG A 63 -9.09 11.61 3.23
C ARG A 63 -9.02 11.53 1.70
N MET A 64 -7.99 10.91 1.12
CA MET A 64 -7.91 10.69 -0.32
C MET A 64 -8.91 9.62 -0.81
N LEU A 65 -9.14 8.58 0.00
CA LEU A 65 -10.11 7.54 -0.31
C LEU A 65 -11.56 7.99 -0.08
N ASP A 66 -11.83 8.68 1.03
CA ASP A 66 -13.16 9.08 1.48
C ASP A 66 -13.12 10.48 2.11
N PRO A 67 -13.18 11.55 1.28
CA PRO A 67 -13.08 12.93 1.76
C PRO A 67 -14.18 13.32 2.76
N GLU A 68 -15.37 12.76 2.59
CA GLU A 68 -16.53 13.04 3.44
C GLU A 68 -16.57 12.15 4.70
N ASN A 69 -15.64 11.20 4.84
CA ASN A 69 -15.55 10.28 5.96
C ASN A 69 -16.88 9.53 6.22
N THR A 70 -17.54 9.08 5.15
CA THR A 70 -18.83 8.39 5.19
C THR A 70 -18.70 6.86 5.11
N ASN A 71 -17.48 6.35 5.16
CA ASN A 71 -17.11 4.95 4.99
C ASN A 71 -17.58 4.36 3.65
N ILE A 72 -17.38 5.11 2.56
CA ILE A 72 -17.81 4.65 1.24
C ILE A 72 -17.06 3.36 0.82
N PRO A 73 -17.73 2.49 0.05
CA PRO A 73 -17.05 1.40 -0.64
C PRO A 73 -16.10 1.97 -1.70
N VAL A 74 -14.89 1.43 -1.73
CA VAL A 74 -13.81 1.82 -2.64
C VAL A 74 -13.56 0.68 -3.63
N PRO A 75 -13.74 0.92 -4.95
CA PRO A 75 -13.35 -0.04 -5.97
C PRO A 75 -11.83 -0.11 -6.13
N GLY A 76 -11.32 -1.25 -6.61
CA GLY A 76 -9.89 -1.50 -6.73
C GLY A 76 -9.16 -0.42 -7.53
N GLU A 77 -9.71 -0.02 -8.68
CA GLU A 77 -9.16 1.05 -9.51
C GLU A 77 -8.92 2.36 -8.74
N LYS A 78 -9.91 2.79 -7.94
CA LYS A 78 -9.79 3.99 -7.12
C LYS A 78 -8.70 3.82 -6.07
N PHE A 79 -8.65 2.65 -5.41
CA PHE A 79 -7.62 2.35 -4.43
C PHE A 79 -6.22 2.41 -5.05
N TYR A 80 -5.99 1.80 -6.22
CA TYR A 80 -4.69 1.82 -6.90
C TYR A 80 -4.24 3.22 -7.28
N ASN A 81 -5.15 4.02 -7.85
CA ASN A 81 -4.85 5.40 -8.22
C ASN A 81 -4.46 6.24 -7.00
N VAL A 82 -5.24 6.14 -5.92
CA VAL A 82 -4.97 6.87 -4.68
C VAL A 82 -3.66 6.41 -4.04
N MET A 83 -3.38 5.11 -3.97
CA MET A 83 -2.13 4.59 -3.40
C MET A 83 -0.90 5.00 -4.20
N ASN A 84 -0.98 5.03 -5.53
CA ASN A 84 0.11 5.52 -6.39
C ASN A 84 0.38 7.01 -6.14
N GLU A 85 -0.66 7.84 -6.07
CA GLU A 85 -0.49 9.27 -5.79
C GLU A 85 0.02 9.51 -4.36
N TRP A 86 -0.51 8.78 -3.39
CA TRP A 86 -0.16 8.92 -1.98
C TRP A 86 1.30 8.51 -1.70
N THR A 87 1.75 7.40 -2.27
CA THR A 87 3.14 6.93 -2.13
C THR A 87 4.15 7.88 -2.77
N GLN A 88 3.80 8.50 -3.91
CA GLN A 88 4.61 9.57 -4.50
C GLN A 88 4.69 10.80 -3.60
N LYS A 89 3.59 11.20 -2.95
CA LYS A 89 3.59 12.33 -2.01
C LYS A 89 4.50 12.05 -0.82
N ILE A 90 4.39 10.89 -0.19
CA ILE A 90 5.22 10.55 0.98
C ILE A 90 6.70 10.49 0.62
N ALA A 91 7.06 9.87 -0.52
CA ALA A 91 8.45 9.85 -0.98
C ALA A 91 9.01 11.25 -1.24
N SER A 92 8.19 12.20 -1.67
CA SER A 92 8.61 13.59 -1.89
C SER A 92 8.79 14.41 -0.61
N HIS A 93 8.21 13.97 0.50
CA HIS A 93 8.29 14.65 1.80
C HIS A 93 9.54 14.26 2.60
N THR A 94 10.22 13.16 2.25
CA THR A 94 11.46 12.70 2.90
C THR A 94 12.73 13.40 2.42
N ASP A 95 12.68 14.18 1.33
CA ASP A 95 13.87 14.84 0.74
C ASP A 95 14.01 16.34 1.11
N LYS A 96 13.29 16.82 2.14
CA LYS A 96 13.28 18.24 2.53
C LYS A 96 13.57 18.49 4.01
N ASP A 97 14.46 17.72 4.62
CA ASP A 97 14.96 17.98 5.98
C ASP A 97 16.49 17.92 6.08
N ASP A 98 17.17 18.64 5.20
CA ASP A 98 18.61 18.84 5.28
C ASP A 98 18.96 20.29 4.94
N GLY A 99 18.86 21.16 5.95
CA GLY A 99 19.29 22.54 5.83
C GLY A 99 19.31 23.42 7.07
N LEU A 100 19.14 22.89 8.29
CA LEU A 100 19.05 23.74 9.49
C LEU A 100 19.93 23.31 10.67
N PHE A 101 21.19 22.93 10.47
CA PHE A 101 22.19 22.93 11.55
C PHE A 101 23.60 23.11 11.00
N ASN A 102 23.98 24.34 10.62
CA ASN A 102 25.40 24.72 10.51
C ASN A 102 25.60 26.24 10.55
N GLU A 103 25.25 26.88 11.67
CA GLU A 103 25.89 28.14 12.06
C GLU A 103 26.27 28.07 13.53
N THR A 104 27.52 27.68 13.79
CA THR A 104 28.18 27.93 15.07
C THR A 104 28.60 29.41 15.09
N PRO A 105 28.16 30.24 16.05
CA PRO A 105 28.65 31.61 16.14
C PRO A 105 30.13 31.59 16.57
N ARG A 106 30.99 32.29 15.82
CA ARG A 106 32.34 32.67 16.26
C ARG A 106 32.29 33.97 17.05
#